data_AF-A0A967QJV1-F1
#
_entry.id   AF-A0A967QJV1-F1
#
_cell.length_a   1.000
_cell.length_b   1.000
_cell.length_c   1.000
_cell.angle_alpha   90.00
_cell.angle_beta   90.00
_cell.angle_gamma   90.00
#
_symmetry.space_group_name_H-M   'P 1'
#
loop_
_entity.id
_entity.type
_entity.pdbx_description
1 polymer ?
#
loop_
_entity_poly.entity_id
_entity_poly.type
_entity_poly.pdbx_seq_one_letter_code
_entity_poly.pdbx_strand_id
1 'polypeptide(L)'
;FAGLLRQDGYRLEAVEGFALSSVVPAAKLAMAALAEDMVDGPLVVVEPGVRTGMPINIDNPREVGADRVVNAVAASQRYGTPVIAVDFGTSTNMDVVDASGAYVGGS
;
A
#
# COMPACT_ATOMS: atom_id res chain seq x y z
N PHE A 1 -11.21 -5.34 15.52
CA PHE A 1 -11.27 -5.96 14.18
C PHE A 1 -12.29 -7.09 14.06
N ALA A 2 -12.26 -8.14 14.89
CA ALA A 2 -13.26 -9.22 14.80
C ALA A 2 -14.72 -8.73 14.90
N GLY A 3 -14.99 -7.70 15.70
CA GLY A 3 -16.31 -7.05 15.75
C GLY A 3 -16.73 -6.41 14.42
N LEU A 4 -15.81 -5.70 13.75
CA LEU A 4 -16.06 -5.04 12.46
C LEU A 4 -16.33 -6.07 11.35
N LEU A 5 -15.51 -7.13 11.27
CA LEU A 5 -15.74 -8.23 10.32
C LEU A 5 -17.11 -8.87 10.51
N ARG A 6 -17.51 -9.11 11.77
CA ARG A 6 -18.82 -9.69 12.08
C ARG A 6 -19.98 -8.78 11.69
N GLN A 7 -19.83 -7.46 11.76
CA GLN A 7 -20.86 -6.52 11.31
C GLN A 7 -21.14 -6.67 9.81
N ASP A 8 -20.10 -6.99 9.03
CA ASP A 8 -20.20 -7.21 7.59
C ASP A 8 -20.45 -8.70 7.23
N GLY A 9 -20.72 -9.55 8.23
CA GLY A 9 -21.04 -10.96 8.04
C GLY A 9 -19.83 -11.88 7.84
N TYR A 10 -18.61 -11.37 8.02
CA TYR A 10 -17.37 -12.15 7.93
C TYR A 10 -16.94 -12.65 9.31
N ARG A 11 -16.28 -13.82 9.32
CA ARG A 11 -15.62 -14.34 10.52
C ARG A 11 -14.12 -14.15 10.41
N LEU A 12 -13.44 -14.01 11.55
CA LEU A 12 -11.99 -13.81 11.56
C LEU A 12 -11.25 -15.00 10.92
N GLU A 13 -11.76 -16.21 11.12
CA GLU A 13 -11.16 -17.44 10.58
C GLU A 13 -11.26 -17.52 9.05
N ALA A 14 -12.02 -16.63 8.39
CA ALA A 14 -12.06 -16.53 6.94
C ALA A 14 -10.98 -15.60 6.37
N VAL A 15 -10.20 -14.92 7.22
CA VAL A 15 -9.11 -14.03 6.78
C VAL A 15 -7.85 -14.86 6.60
N GLU A 16 -7.35 -14.91 5.37
CA GLU A 16 -6.20 -15.74 4.99
C GLU A 16 -4.86 -14.99 5.04
N GLY A 17 -4.86 -13.68 5.26
CA GLY A 17 -3.65 -12.87 5.32
C GLY A 17 -3.93 -11.38 5.48
N PHE A 18 -2.87 -10.60 5.70
CA PHE A 18 -2.93 -9.15 5.89
C PHE A 18 -1.96 -8.43 4.96
N ALA A 19 -2.40 -7.30 4.42
CA ALA A 19 -1.53 -6.33 3.77
C ALA A 19 -1.68 -4.97 4.47
N LEU A 20 -0.56 -4.32 4.78
CA LEU A 20 -0.51 -3.08 5.55
C LEU A 20 0.30 -2.02 4.80
N SER A 21 -0.32 -0.86 4.57
CA SER A 21 0.36 0.36 4.11
C SER A 21 0.13 1.45 5.15
N SER A 22 1.20 2.09 5.62
CA SER A 22 1.11 3.19 6.58
C SER A 22 2.36 4.06 6.54
N VAL A 23 2.15 5.38 6.55
CA VAL A 23 3.21 6.39 6.71
C VAL A 23 3.43 6.79 8.18
N VAL A 24 2.65 6.22 9.12
CA VAL A 24 2.72 6.52 10.56
C VAL A 24 3.41 5.36 11.29
N PRO A 25 4.66 5.50 11.77
CA PRO A 25 5.43 4.39 12.33
C PRO A 25 4.75 3.66 13.50
N ALA A 26 4.12 4.42 14.41
CA ALA A 26 3.44 3.84 15.58
C ALA A 26 2.22 3.00 15.18
N ALA A 27 1.44 3.48 14.21
CA ALA A 27 0.30 2.72 13.68
C ALA A 27 0.78 1.46 12.96
N LYS A 28 1.87 1.54 12.18
CA LYS A 28 2.46 0.39 11.51
C LYS A 28 2.83 -0.71 12.50
N LEU A 29 3.57 -0.38 13.56
CA LEU A 29 3.99 -1.33 14.59
C LEU A 29 2.79 -1.99 15.29
N ALA A 30 1.82 -1.18 15.71
CA ALA A 30 0.63 -1.69 16.40
C ALA A 30 -0.20 -2.61 15.49
N MET A 31 -0.38 -2.25 14.22
CA MET A 31 -1.16 -3.03 13.26
C MET A 31 -0.44 -4.31 12.83
N ALA A 32 0.89 -4.29 12.70
CA ALA A 32 1.67 -5.48 12.40
C ALA A 32 1.59 -6.51 13.53
N ALA A 33 1.80 -6.09 14.78
CA ALA A 33 1.67 -6.96 15.95
C ALA A 33 0.25 -7.54 16.07
N LEU A 34 -0.77 -6.70 15.83
CA LEU A 34 -2.15 -7.18 15.82
C LEU A 34 -2.40 -8.22 14.73
N ALA A 35 -1.84 -8.04 13.53
CA ALA A 35 -2.02 -8.98 12.42
C ALA A 35 -1.40 -10.35 12.73
N GLU A 36 -0.23 -10.38 13.36
CA GLU A 36 0.44 -11.60 13.84
C GLU A 36 -0.41 -12.37 14.86
N ASP A 37 -1.13 -11.65 15.75
CA ASP A 37 -2.03 -12.28 16.73
C ASP A 37 -3.38 -12.72 16.14
N MET A 38 -3.78 -12.17 14.99
CA MET A 38 -5.13 -12.32 14.45
C MET A 38 -5.27 -13.43 13.41
N VAL A 39 -4.22 -13.76 12.67
CA VAL A 39 -4.24 -14.81 11.65
C VAL A 39 -2.89 -15.53 11.54
N ASP A 40 -2.93 -16.79 11.15
CA ASP A 40 -1.74 -17.59 10.81
C ASP A 40 -1.26 -17.36 9.36
N GLY A 41 -1.79 -16.34 8.67
CA GLY A 41 -1.54 -16.04 7.26
C GLY A 41 -0.34 -15.11 7.03
N PRO A 42 0.07 -14.89 5.76
CA PRO A 42 1.13 -13.94 5.44
C PRO A 42 0.72 -12.51 5.81
N LEU A 43 1.66 -11.79 6.41
CA LEU A 43 1.61 -10.34 6.58
C LEU A 43 2.56 -9.69 5.58
N VAL A 44 2.02 -8.83 4.72
CA VAL A 44 2.81 -7.99 3.80
C VAL A 44 2.75 -6.55 4.28
N VAL A 45 3.89 -6.00 4.65
CA VAL A 45 4.02 -4.57 4.99
C VAL A 45 4.65 -3.85 3.80
N VAL A 46 3.98 -2.79 3.32
CA VAL A 46 4.50 -1.97 2.22
C VAL A 46 5.59 -1.04 2.77
N GLU A 47 6.84 -1.39 2.48
CA GLU A 47 8.02 -0.63 2.88
C GLU A 47 9.16 -0.83 1.86
N PRO A 48 10.25 -0.05 1.92
CA PRO A 48 11.37 -0.19 1.00
C PRO A 48 11.90 -1.63 0.96
N GLY A 49 11.92 -2.23 -0.23
CA GLY A 49 12.35 -3.61 -0.45
C GLY A 49 11.22 -4.62 -0.67
N VAL A 50 9.95 -4.24 -0.43
CA VAL A 50 8.81 -5.08 -0.79
C VAL A 50 8.71 -5.22 -2.32
N ARG A 51 8.37 -6.41 -2.81
CA ARG A 51 8.26 -6.66 -4.26
C ARG A 51 6.93 -6.13 -4.78
N THR A 52 6.93 -4.90 -5.28
CA THR A 52 5.75 -4.24 -5.87
C THR A 52 5.53 -4.59 -7.34
N GLY A 53 6.57 -5.07 -8.03
CA GLY A 53 6.56 -5.23 -9.49
C GLY A 53 6.69 -3.91 -10.26
N MET A 54 6.84 -2.78 -9.57
CA MET A 54 6.96 -1.44 -10.12
C MET A 54 8.35 -0.86 -9.84
N PRO A 55 9.16 -0.53 -10.86
CA PRO A 55 10.40 0.22 -10.68
C PRO A 55 10.13 1.58 -10.04
N ILE A 56 10.97 2.01 -9.11
CA ILE A 56 10.91 3.34 -8.48
C ILE A 56 12.13 4.12 -8.94
N ASN A 57 11.92 5.00 -9.93
CA ASN A 57 12.96 5.76 -10.61
C ASN A 57 12.93 7.23 -10.16
N ILE A 58 13.32 7.46 -8.91
CA ILE A 58 13.57 8.80 -8.36
C ILE A 58 14.91 8.80 -7.62
N ASP A 59 15.44 9.98 -7.30
CA ASP A 59 16.76 10.13 -6.66
C ASP A 59 16.87 9.37 -5.33
N ASN A 60 15.84 9.44 -4.49
CA ASN A 60 15.77 8.71 -3.23
C ASN A 60 14.50 7.85 -3.12
N PRO A 61 14.53 6.59 -3.59
CA PRO A 61 13.36 5.70 -3.54
C PRO A 61 12.81 5.44 -2.14
N ARG A 62 13.62 5.65 -1.09
CA ARG A 62 13.21 5.43 0.31
C ARG A 62 12.32 6.56 0.86
N GLU A 63 12.27 7.70 0.19
CA GLU A 63 11.44 8.84 0.59
C GLU A 63 10.00 8.74 0.09
N VAL A 64 9.72 7.81 -0.84
CA VAL A 64 8.34 7.60 -1.31
C VAL A 64 7.51 6.99 -0.19
N GLY A 65 6.40 7.64 0.13
CA GLY A 65 5.40 7.11 1.05
C GLY A 65 4.80 5.79 0.55
N ALA A 66 4.51 4.88 1.48
CA ALA A 66 3.92 3.59 1.16
C ALA A 66 2.53 3.72 0.50
N ASP A 67 1.79 4.78 0.83
CA ASP A 67 0.53 5.17 0.20
C ASP A 67 0.70 5.51 -1.28
N ARG A 68 1.68 6.37 -1.61
CA ARG A 68 2.01 6.77 -2.99
C ARG A 68 2.39 5.57 -3.86
N VAL A 69 3.18 4.64 -3.30
CA VAL A 69 3.54 3.39 -4.00
C VAL A 69 2.30 2.55 -4.30
N VAL A 70 1.40 2.37 -3.32
CA VAL A 70 0.17 1.59 -3.51
C VAL A 70 -0.75 2.24 -4.54
N ASN A 71 -0.89 3.57 -4.49
CA ASN A 71 -1.69 4.34 -5.46
C ASN A 71 -1.17 4.14 -6.89
N ALA A 72 0.14 4.27 -7.11
CA ALA A 72 0.76 4.07 -8.41
C ALA A 72 0.60 2.63 -8.92
N VAL A 73 0.82 1.63 -8.06
CA VAL A 73 0.62 0.22 -8.40
C VAL A 73 -0.84 -0.05 -8.78
N ALA A 74 -1.80 0.42 -7.98
CA ALA A 74 -3.21 0.23 -8.27
C ALA A 74 -3.63 0.92 -9.58
N ALA A 75 -3.17 2.15 -9.81
CA ALA A 75 -3.49 2.91 -11.02
C ALA A 75 -2.92 2.23 -12.28
N SER A 76 -1.64 1.83 -12.25
CA SER A 76 -1.00 1.15 -13.38
C SER A 76 -1.66 -0.19 -13.73
N GLN A 77 -2.04 -0.98 -12.72
CA GLN A 77 -2.74 -2.25 -12.95
C GLN A 77 -4.15 -2.06 -13.50
N ARG A 78 -4.87 -1.03 -13.05
CA ARG A 78 -6.28 -0.83 -13.41
C ARG A 78 -6.46 -0.10 -14.74
N TYR A 79 -5.55 0.81 -15.09
CA TYR A 79 -5.69 1.71 -16.23
C TYR A 79 -4.55 1.60 -17.26
N GLY A 80 -3.52 0.80 -16.99
CA GLY A 80 -2.34 0.70 -17.82
C GLY A 80 -1.36 1.86 -17.60
N THR A 81 -0.34 1.93 -18.45
CA THR A 81 0.73 2.92 -18.40
C THR A 81 0.85 3.64 -19.75
N PRO A 82 1.23 4.93 -19.79
CA PRO A 82 1.49 5.81 -18.65
C PRO A 82 0.21 6.22 -17.90
N VAL A 83 0.34 6.54 -16.61
CA VAL A 83 -0.81 6.96 -15.77
C VAL A 83 -0.37 7.95 -14.68
N ILE A 84 -1.29 8.84 -14.31
CA ILE A 84 -1.14 9.71 -13.14
C ILE A 84 -2.25 9.36 -12.16
N ALA A 85 -1.90 9.03 -10.92
CA ALA A 85 -2.84 8.91 -9.81
C ALA A 85 -2.90 10.24 -9.05
N VAL A 86 -4.10 10.71 -8.73
CA VAL A 86 -4.31 11.91 -7.91
C VAL A 86 -5.08 11.52 -6.67
N ASP A 87 -4.47 11.72 -5.50
CA ASP A 87 -5.02 11.37 -4.20
C ASP A 87 -5.39 12.64 -3.42
N PHE A 88 -6.66 12.75 -3.06
CA PHE A 88 -7.20 13.88 -2.29
C PHE A 88 -7.31 13.49 -0.81
N GLY A 89 -6.16 13.46 -0.14
CA GLY A 89 -6.05 13.16 1.28
C GLY A 89 -5.81 14.42 2.13
N THR A 90 -5.02 14.27 3.19
CA THR A 90 -4.55 15.39 4.02
C THR A 90 -3.76 16.41 3.19
N SER A 91 -2.93 15.92 2.27
CA SER A 91 -2.39 16.68 1.14
C SER A 91 -2.98 16.14 -0.16
N THR A 92 -3.03 16.99 -1.19
CA THR A 92 -3.30 16.52 -2.56
C THR A 92 -1.99 16.03 -3.16
N ASN A 93 -1.90 14.73 -3.43
CA ASN A 93 -0.72 14.10 -4.00
C ASN A 93 -0.97 13.75 -5.47
N MET A 94 0.06 13.87 -6.29
CA MET A 94 0.07 13.38 -7.67
C MET A 94 1.22 12.41 -7.83
N ASP A 95 0.93 11.20 -8.34
CA ASP A 95 1.90 10.12 -8.53
C ASP A 95 1.96 9.74 -10.00
N VAL A 96 3.13 9.85 -10.61
CA VAL A 96 3.34 9.64 -12.05
C VAL A 96 4.00 8.29 -12.30
N VAL A 97 3.38 7.50 -13.16
CA VAL A 97 3.95 6.27 -13.71
C VAL A 97 4.18 6.45 -15.20
N ASP A 98 5.42 6.27 -15.64
CA ASP A 98 5.80 6.46 -17.03
C ASP A 98 5.35 5.27 -17.92
N ALA A 99 5.60 5.38 -19.22
CA ALA A 99 5.22 4.35 -20.19
C ALA A 99 5.94 2.99 -19.97
N SER A 100 7.10 2.97 -19.29
CA SER A 100 7.81 1.75 -18.94
C SER A 100 7.20 1.03 -17.72
N GLY A 101 6.26 1.70 -17.04
CA GLY A 101 5.67 1.22 -15.79
C GLY A 101 6.49 1.59 -14.55
N ALA A 102 7.46 2.50 -14.68
CA ALA A 102 8.21 3.00 -13.54
C ALA A 102 7.49 4.17 -12.86
N TYR A 103 7.45 4.16 -11.54
CA TYR A 103 7.13 5.34 -10.75
C TYR A 103 8.25 6.36 -10.90
N VAL A 104 7.94 7.56 -11.39
CA VAL A 104 8.91 8.63 -11.70
C VAL A 104 8.72 9.88 -10.85
N GLY A 105 7.97 9.78 -9.75
CA GLY A 105 7.76 10.87 -8.80
C GLY A 105 6.43 11.58 -8.98
N GLY A 106 6.40 12.85 -8.58
CA GLY A 106 5.22 13.71 -8.60
C GLY A 106 5.28 14.73 -7.47
N SER A 107 4.12 15.21 -7.02
CA SER A 107 4.02 16.27 -5.98
C SER A 107 3.25 15.79 -4.78
#